data_AF-A0A3L8BVV4-F1
#
_entry.id   AF-A0A3L8BVV4-F1
#
_cell.length_a   1.000
_cell.length_b   1.000
_cell.length_c   1.000
_cell.angle_alpha   90.00
_cell.angle_beta   90.00
_cell.angle_gamma   90.00
#
_symmetry.space_group_name_H-M   'P 1'
#
loop_
_entity.id
_entity.type
_entity.pdbx_description
1 polymer ?
#
loop_
_entity_poly.entity_id
_entity_poly.type
_entity_poly.pdbx_seq_one_letter_code
_entity_poly.pdbx_strand_id
1 'polypeptide(L)'
;MHYFNEINPLTISQNPDVIAALIDPYNQERTLYILIEGNYSIIASTKKHTYPKTGKSEWLTHQIELPKSGISWTVNTIEKKFLKLSHEGGLPADVRHYEGIVDGEELGISRAMGLGTDDNRESSYTIYTHSRKSEWDTSKKMSFTDSFLFEHGFFDLLKDLAAKIEKGII
;
A
#
# COMPACT_ATOMS: atom_id res chain seq x y z
N MET A 1 11.66 -15.91 7.97
CA MET A 1 11.06 -14.68 7.41
C MET A 1 11.81 -14.36 6.13
N HIS A 2 11.11 -14.17 5.01
CA HIS A 2 11.73 -13.86 3.72
C HIS A 2 12.23 -12.41 3.72
N TYR A 3 13.51 -12.20 3.35
CA TYR A 3 14.15 -10.90 3.29
C TYR A 3 14.04 -10.33 1.87
N PHE A 4 13.71 -9.05 1.75
CA PHE A 4 13.61 -8.35 0.48
C PHE A 4 14.67 -7.28 0.38
N ASN A 5 15.24 -7.13 -0.81
CA ASN A 5 16.11 -6.00 -1.09
C ASN A 5 15.27 -4.73 -1.18
N GLU A 6 15.84 -3.62 -0.69
CA GLU A 6 15.22 -2.31 -0.89
C GLU A 6 15.23 -1.95 -2.39
N ILE A 7 14.08 -1.50 -2.86
CA ILE A 7 13.82 -1.20 -4.26
C ILE A 7 14.62 0.03 -4.68
N ASN A 8 15.45 -0.12 -5.72
CA ASN A 8 16.14 1.02 -6.32
C ASN A 8 15.16 1.87 -7.14
N PRO A 9 14.88 3.12 -6.73
CA PRO A 9 13.88 3.95 -7.40
C PRO A 9 14.26 4.34 -8.84
N LEU A 10 15.54 4.23 -9.21
CA LEU A 10 16.05 4.56 -10.55
C LEU A 10 15.87 3.41 -11.56
N THR A 11 15.79 2.17 -11.09
CA THR A 11 15.76 0.98 -11.96
C THR A 11 14.48 0.18 -11.83
N ILE A 12 13.60 0.52 -10.87
CA ILE A 12 12.38 -0.25 -10.61
C ILE A 12 11.49 -0.40 -11.85
N SER A 13 11.39 0.64 -12.70
CA SER A 13 10.58 0.59 -13.91
C SER A 13 11.03 -0.44 -14.94
N GLN A 14 12.24 -0.97 -14.80
CA GLN A 14 12.84 -2.00 -15.64
C GLN A 14 12.80 -3.39 -14.98
N ASN A 15 12.31 -3.49 -13.74
CA ASN A 15 12.23 -4.76 -13.02
C ASN A 15 11.12 -5.64 -13.66
N PRO A 16 11.45 -6.86 -14.13
CA PRO A 16 10.48 -7.74 -14.78
C PRO A 16 9.33 -8.19 -13.86
N ASP A 17 9.52 -8.11 -12.54
CA ASP A 17 8.51 -8.48 -11.56
C ASP A 17 7.47 -7.38 -11.34
N VAL A 18 7.66 -6.19 -11.93
CA VAL A 18 6.64 -5.12 -11.92
C VAL A 18 5.45 -5.54 -12.77
N ILE A 19 4.31 -5.69 -12.11
CA ILE A 19 3.04 -6.06 -12.76
C ILE A 19 2.09 -4.87 -12.94
N ALA A 20 2.34 -3.77 -12.22
CA ALA A 20 1.57 -2.55 -12.33
C ALA A 20 2.35 -1.33 -11.86
N ALA A 21 1.98 -0.17 -12.40
CA ALA A 21 2.45 1.13 -11.95
C ALA A 21 1.32 2.16 -12.02
N LEU A 22 1.30 3.10 -11.07
CA LEU A 22 0.34 4.19 -10.99
C LEU A 22 1.05 5.47 -10.57
N ILE A 23 0.94 6.52 -11.38
CA ILE A 23 1.51 7.84 -11.07
C ILE A 23 0.59 8.55 -10.07
N ASP A 24 1.18 9.20 -9.07
CA ASP A 24 0.41 10.01 -8.11
C ASP A 24 -0.14 11.26 -8.83
N PRO A 25 -1.46 11.46 -8.88
CA PRO A 25 -2.09 12.57 -9.60
C PRO A 25 -1.78 13.93 -8.98
N TYR A 26 -1.47 13.97 -7.68
CA TYR A 26 -1.09 15.18 -6.96
C TYR A 26 0.42 15.41 -6.95
N ASN A 27 1.20 14.41 -7.36
CA ASN A 27 2.65 14.51 -7.49
C ASN A 27 3.16 13.65 -8.64
N GLN A 28 3.30 14.25 -9.82
CA GLN A 28 3.78 13.55 -11.02
C GLN A 28 5.22 13.03 -10.91
N GLU A 29 6.00 13.46 -9.91
CA GLU A 29 7.32 12.89 -9.60
C GLU A 29 7.25 11.73 -8.60
N ARG A 30 6.05 11.27 -8.24
CA ARG A 30 5.80 10.08 -7.42
C ARG A 30 5.10 9.00 -8.24
N THR A 31 5.60 7.78 -8.16
CA THR A 31 4.97 6.62 -8.79
C THR A 31 4.89 5.49 -7.78
N LEU A 32 3.76 4.80 -7.76
CA LEU A 32 3.58 3.56 -7.05
C LEU A 32 3.71 2.39 -8.00
N TYR A 33 4.39 1.35 -7.56
CA TYR A 33 4.62 0.12 -8.29
C TYR A 33 4.13 -1.06 -7.46
N ILE A 34 3.55 -2.04 -8.14
CA ILE A 34 3.24 -3.34 -7.57
C ILE A 34 4.14 -4.37 -8.25
N LEU A 35 4.86 -5.14 -7.42
CA LEU A 35 5.72 -6.22 -7.88
C LEU A 35 5.25 -7.55 -7.31
N ILE A 36 5.52 -8.64 -8.03
CA ILE A 36 5.32 -10.00 -7.58
C ILE A 36 6.64 -10.74 -7.57
N GLU A 37 7.13 -11.08 -6.37
CA GLU A 37 8.35 -11.87 -6.19
C GLU A 37 7.98 -13.19 -5.51
N GLY A 38 7.90 -14.26 -6.31
CA GLY A 38 7.48 -15.59 -5.84
C GLY A 38 6.09 -15.58 -5.21
N ASN A 39 6.00 -15.86 -3.91
CA ASN A 39 4.76 -15.89 -3.13
C ASN A 39 4.43 -14.58 -2.43
N TYR A 40 5.10 -13.49 -2.81
CA TYR A 40 4.96 -12.19 -2.17
C TYR A 40 4.61 -11.11 -3.17
N SER A 41 3.94 -10.08 -2.67
CA SER A 41 3.71 -8.83 -3.37
C SER A 41 4.38 -7.69 -2.64
N ILE A 42 4.99 -6.79 -3.41
CA ILE A 42 5.66 -5.60 -2.90
C ILE A 42 4.91 -4.38 -3.44
N ILE A 43 4.50 -3.49 -2.54
CA ILE A 43 4.00 -2.16 -2.90
C ILE A 43 5.13 -1.18 -2.62
N ALA A 44 5.68 -0.61 -3.68
CA ALA A 44 6.78 0.35 -3.61
C ALA A 44 6.31 1.72 -4.09
N SER A 45 6.69 2.78 -3.37
CA SER A 45 6.51 4.17 -3.79
C SER A 45 7.88 4.77 -4.05
N THR A 46 8.09 5.28 -5.26
CA THR A 46 9.26 6.11 -5.59
C THR A 46 8.82 7.56 -5.68
N LYS A 47 9.65 8.47 -5.19
CA LYS A 47 9.37 9.91 -5.26
C LYS A 47 10.66 10.70 -5.39
N LYS A 48 10.70 11.68 -6.29
CA LYS A 48 11.76 12.68 -6.25
C LYS A 48 11.49 13.69 -5.13
N HIS A 49 12.47 13.86 -4.26
CA HIS A 49 12.44 14.84 -3.18
C HIS A 49 13.49 15.91 -3.42
N THR A 50 13.09 17.18 -3.35
CA THR A 50 14.02 18.31 -3.42
C THR A 50 14.06 18.99 -2.05
N TYR A 51 15.24 19.00 -1.44
CA TYR A 51 15.46 19.59 -0.13
C TYR A 51 15.37 21.12 -0.21
N PRO A 52 14.40 21.77 0.45
CA PRO A 52 14.18 23.20 0.29
C PRO A 52 15.39 24.06 0.68
N LYS A 53 16.17 23.62 1.67
CA LYS A 53 17.33 24.36 2.19
C LYS A 53 18.55 24.33 1.26
N THR A 54 18.73 23.25 0.49
CA THR A 54 19.94 23.04 -0.31
C THR A 54 19.68 23.05 -1.80
N GLY A 55 18.43 22.91 -2.23
CA GLY A 55 18.04 22.73 -3.63
C GLY A 55 18.47 21.39 -4.23
N LYS A 56 19.10 20.50 -3.45
CA LYS A 56 19.50 19.18 -3.94
C LYS A 56 18.28 18.28 -4.06
N SER A 57 18.21 17.53 -5.15
CA SER A 57 17.17 16.52 -5.37
C SER A 57 17.75 15.11 -5.25
N GLU A 58 16.97 14.21 -4.67
CA GLU A 58 17.25 12.78 -4.65
C GLU A 58 15.96 11.96 -4.85
N TRP A 59 16.12 10.69 -5.23
CA TRP A 59 15.01 9.76 -5.33
C TRP A 59 14.88 9.00 -4.02
N LEU A 60 13.70 9.09 -3.41
CA LEU A 60 13.31 8.33 -2.24
C LEU A 60 12.52 7.09 -2.68
N THR A 61 12.68 6.01 -1.92
CA THR A 61 11.89 4.79 -2.03
C THR A 61 11.24 4.52 -0.68
N HIS A 62 10.03 3.97 -0.70
CA HIS A 62 9.41 3.35 0.47
C HIS A 62 8.65 2.11 0.02
N GLN A 63 8.80 0.99 0.72
CA GLN A 63 8.12 -0.25 0.35
C GLN A 63 7.49 -0.96 1.54
N ILE A 64 6.39 -1.66 1.25
CA ILE A 64 5.84 -2.68 2.12
C ILE A 64 5.75 -3.99 1.35
N GLU A 65 6.04 -5.08 2.03
CA GLU A 65 5.93 -6.42 1.50
C GLU A 65 4.83 -7.17 2.24
N LEU A 66 4.09 -7.98 1.51
CA LEU A 66 3.00 -8.79 2.02
C LEU A 66 2.99 -10.12 1.26
N PRO A 67 2.43 -11.19 1.82
CA PRO A 67 2.10 -12.39 1.04
C PRO A 67 1.30 -11.99 -0.19
N LYS A 68 1.43 -12.75 -1.29
CA LYS A 68 0.70 -12.47 -2.53
C LYS A 68 -0.81 -12.43 -2.30
N SER A 69 -1.34 -13.33 -1.48
CA SER A 69 -2.75 -13.34 -1.06
C SER A 69 -3.14 -12.14 -0.20
N GLY A 70 -2.16 -11.39 0.32
CA GLY A 70 -2.35 -10.14 1.05
C GLY A 70 -3.02 -9.06 0.21
N ILE A 71 -2.83 -9.03 -1.12
CA ILE A 71 -3.56 -8.10 -2.01
C ILE A 71 -5.07 -8.40 -1.97
N SER A 72 -5.45 -9.67 -2.16
CA SER A 72 -6.84 -10.10 -2.05
C SER A 72 -7.40 -9.85 -0.64
N TRP A 73 -6.61 -10.09 0.41
CA TRP A 73 -7.02 -9.81 1.78
C TRP A 73 -7.26 -8.32 2.01
N THR A 74 -6.40 -7.44 1.49
CA THR A 74 -6.55 -5.99 1.58
C THR A 74 -7.84 -5.53 0.91
N VAL A 75 -8.09 -5.96 -0.32
CA VAL A 75 -9.33 -5.64 -1.06
C VAL A 75 -10.55 -6.09 -0.26
N ASN A 76 -10.59 -7.36 0.12
CA ASN A 76 -11.72 -7.93 0.87
C ASN A 76 -11.94 -7.21 2.21
N THR A 77 -10.86 -6.84 2.90
CA THR A 77 -10.95 -6.15 4.19
C THR A 77 -11.54 -4.75 4.01
N ILE A 78 -11.09 -3.98 3.02
CA ILE A 78 -11.67 -2.67 2.75
C ILE A 78 -13.16 -2.82 2.41
N GLU A 79 -13.52 -3.68 1.44
CA GLU A 79 -14.90 -3.83 0.99
C GLU A 79 -15.85 -4.36 2.06
N LYS A 80 -15.42 -5.31 2.89
CA LYS A 80 -16.30 -6.03 3.82
C LYS A 80 -16.26 -5.45 5.23
N LYS A 81 -15.16 -4.81 5.64
CA LYS A 81 -14.98 -4.28 7.00
C LYS A 81 -15.13 -2.79 7.07
N PHE A 82 -14.55 -2.04 6.13
CA PHE A 82 -14.56 -0.58 6.20
C PHE A 82 -15.70 0.06 5.41
N LEU A 83 -16.15 -0.54 4.32
CA LEU A 83 -17.20 0.01 3.44
C LEU A 83 -18.61 -0.54 3.73
N LYS A 84 -18.78 -1.33 4.80
CA LYS A 84 -20.07 -1.91 5.21
C LYS A 84 -20.50 -1.38 6.57
N LEU A 85 -21.81 -1.33 6.79
CA LEU A 85 -22.35 -1.05 8.11
C LEU A 85 -22.09 -2.23 9.03
N SER A 86 -22.04 -2.00 10.34
CA SER A 86 -21.74 -3.05 11.31
C SER A 86 -22.74 -4.22 11.24
N HIS A 87 -24.02 -3.95 10.99
CA HIS A 87 -25.04 -5.00 10.83
C HIS A 87 -24.96 -5.75 9.48
N GLU A 88 -24.15 -5.27 8.53
CA GLU A 88 -23.84 -5.94 7.26
C GLU A 88 -22.49 -6.68 7.32
N GLY A 89 -21.86 -6.76 8.50
CA GLY A 89 -20.55 -7.40 8.71
C GLY A 89 -19.34 -6.46 8.70
N GLY A 90 -19.60 -5.15 8.60
CA GLY A 90 -18.60 -4.08 8.76
C GLY A 90 -18.09 -3.93 10.19
N LEU A 91 -17.13 -3.04 10.39
CA LEU A 91 -16.59 -2.74 11.72
C LEU A 91 -17.63 -1.99 12.58
N PRO A 92 -17.59 -2.15 13.92
CA PRO A 92 -18.28 -1.27 14.85
C PRO A 92 -17.89 0.21 14.65
N ALA A 93 -18.79 1.14 14.97
CA ALA A 93 -18.62 2.57 14.70
C ALA A 93 -17.36 3.20 15.35
N ASP A 94 -16.89 2.64 16.46
CA ASP A 94 -15.73 3.08 17.22
C ASP A 94 -14.44 2.33 16.84
N VAL A 95 -14.52 1.29 16.00
CA VAL A 95 -13.38 0.50 15.57
C VAL A 95 -12.86 0.98 14.23
N ARG A 96 -11.61 1.45 14.22
CA ARG A 96 -10.95 2.04 13.04
C ARG A 96 -9.84 1.18 12.44
N HIS A 97 -9.65 -0.04 12.90
CA HIS A 97 -8.64 -0.95 12.38
C HIS A 97 -9.16 -2.36 12.29
N TYR A 98 -8.51 -3.16 11.46
CA TYR A 98 -8.74 -4.59 11.33
C TYR A 98 -7.42 -5.29 11.05
N GLU A 99 -7.18 -6.39 11.74
CA GLU A 99 -5.96 -7.18 11.65
C GLU A 99 -6.32 -8.65 11.33
N GLY A 100 -5.39 -9.36 10.69
CA GLY A 100 -5.59 -10.75 10.34
C GLY A 100 -4.29 -11.46 9.97
N ILE A 101 -4.31 -12.79 10.06
CA ILE A 101 -3.21 -13.64 9.62
C ILE A 101 -3.47 -14.07 8.17
N VAL A 102 -2.49 -13.83 7.30
CA VAL A 102 -2.51 -14.13 5.88
C VAL A 102 -1.23 -14.86 5.54
N ASP A 103 -1.31 -16.11 5.07
CA ASP A 103 -0.16 -16.97 4.77
C ASP A 103 0.93 -17.00 5.87
N GLY A 104 0.50 -16.94 7.13
CA GLY A 104 1.38 -16.94 8.30
C GLY A 104 1.96 -15.58 8.69
N GLU A 105 1.59 -14.49 8.00
CA GLU A 105 1.97 -13.12 8.35
C GLU A 105 0.78 -12.31 8.86
N GLU A 106 1.04 -11.50 9.89
CA GLU A 106 0.08 -10.59 10.48
C GLU A 106 0.03 -9.29 9.67
N LEU A 107 -1.13 -9.03 9.07
CA LEU A 107 -1.44 -7.82 8.31
C LEU A 107 -2.46 -6.98 9.07
N GLY A 108 -2.42 -5.67 8.85
CA GLY A 108 -3.35 -4.72 9.43
C GLY A 108 -3.80 -3.68 8.43
N ILE A 109 -5.02 -3.17 8.60
CA ILE A 109 -5.49 -1.95 7.94
C ILE A 109 -6.06 -1.03 9.00
N SER A 110 -5.68 0.24 8.97
CA SER A 110 -6.29 1.27 9.83
C SER A 110 -6.82 2.44 9.02
N ARG A 111 -7.94 2.99 9.47
CA ARG A 111 -8.51 4.26 9.02
C ARG A 111 -7.88 5.42 9.78
N ALA A 112 -7.34 6.40 9.07
CA ALA A 112 -6.80 7.64 9.66
C ALA A 112 -7.48 8.87 9.05
N MET A 113 -7.78 9.88 9.88
CA MET A 113 -8.66 11.01 9.53
C MET A 113 -7.92 12.31 9.19
N GLY A 114 -6.68 12.25 8.71
CA GLY A 114 -5.94 13.48 8.42
C GLY A 114 -4.52 13.27 7.93
N LEU A 115 -4.37 12.49 6.87
CA LEU A 115 -3.14 12.39 6.11
C LEU A 115 -3.01 13.62 5.19
N GLY A 116 -1.83 14.24 5.15
CA GLY A 116 -1.60 15.51 4.45
C GLY A 116 -1.24 16.66 5.39
N THR A 117 -1.11 17.86 4.84
CA THR A 117 -0.78 19.10 5.58
C THR A 117 -1.82 20.18 5.28
N ASP A 118 -2.11 21.01 6.29
CA ASP A 118 -3.02 22.15 6.20
C ASP A 118 -4.38 21.81 5.58
N ASP A 119 -4.78 22.54 4.54
CA ASP A 119 -6.09 22.40 3.89
C ASP A 119 -6.21 21.15 3.00
N ASN A 120 -5.11 20.42 2.79
CA ASN A 120 -5.09 19.18 1.99
C ASN A 120 -5.20 17.92 2.87
N ARG A 121 -5.61 18.04 4.13
CA ARG A 121 -5.81 16.88 5.01
C ARG A 121 -7.06 16.13 4.58
N GLU A 122 -6.88 14.87 4.25
CA GLU A 122 -7.99 13.99 3.95
C GLU A 122 -7.91 12.69 4.74
N SER A 123 -9.03 11.98 4.74
CA SER A 123 -9.08 10.67 5.34
C SER A 123 -8.27 9.68 4.50
N SER A 124 -7.75 8.65 5.13
CA SER A 124 -6.81 7.71 4.53
C SER A 124 -6.94 6.31 5.11
N TYR A 125 -6.34 5.35 4.41
CA TYR A 125 -6.12 3.99 4.86
C TYR A 125 -4.62 3.74 4.98
N THR A 126 -4.20 3.09 6.06
CA THR A 126 -2.83 2.62 6.22
C THR A 126 -2.83 1.11 6.23
N ILE A 127 -2.07 0.51 5.33
CA ILE A 127 -1.80 -0.93 5.29
C ILE A 127 -0.54 -1.17 6.10
N TYR A 128 -0.59 -2.16 6.99
CA TYR A 128 0.51 -2.61 7.84
C TYR A 128 0.86 -4.04 7.50
N THR A 129 2.16 -4.33 7.54
CA THR A 129 2.66 -5.69 7.66
C THR A 129 3.31 -5.82 9.03
N HIS A 130 2.55 -6.24 10.04
CA HIS A 130 3.00 -6.27 11.43
C HIS A 130 4.14 -7.25 11.67
N SER A 131 4.14 -8.37 10.93
CA SER A 131 5.23 -9.35 10.95
C SER A 131 6.56 -8.82 10.38
N ARG A 132 6.58 -7.65 9.73
CA ARG A 132 7.78 -7.07 9.12
C ARG A 132 8.16 -5.76 9.79
N LYS A 133 9.46 -5.61 10.07
CA LYS A 133 10.01 -4.43 10.74
C LYS A 133 10.64 -3.47 9.74
N SER A 134 10.42 -2.18 9.96
CA SER A 134 11.17 -1.10 9.32
C SER A 134 12.54 -0.92 9.98
N GLU A 135 13.36 -0.04 9.42
CA GLU A 135 14.64 0.38 10.02
C GLU A 135 14.50 0.96 11.44
N TRP A 136 13.29 1.39 11.82
CA TRP A 136 12.97 1.95 13.14
C TRP A 136 12.34 0.94 14.11
N ASP A 137 12.41 -0.36 13.81
CA ASP A 137 11.79 -1.46 14.58
C ASP A 137 10.26 -1.33 14.77
N THR A 138 9.62 -0.57 13.89
CA THR A 138 8.15 -0.44 13.81
C THR A 138 7.61 -1.31 12.67
N SER A 139 6.33 -1.65 12.69
CA SER A 139 5.71 -2.36 11.56
C SER A 139 5.89 -1.58 10.26
N LYS A 140 6.31 -2.27 9.20
CA LYS A 140 6.27 -1.69 7.85
C LYS A 140 4.83 -1.31 7.52
N LYS A 141 4.64 -0.11 6.96
CA LYS A 141 3.31 0.44 6.68
C LYS A 141 3.33 1.43 5.53
N MET A 142 2.25 1.53 4.77
CA MET A 142 2.08 2.56 3.75
C MET A 142 0.67 3.14 3.84
N SER A 143 0.58 4.47 3.78
CA SER A 143 -0.68 5.20 3.85
C SER A 143 -1.10 5.72 2.49
N PHE A 144 -2.38 5.59 2.20
CA PHE A 144 -3.02 6.02 0.96
C PHE A 144 -4.20 6.90 1.33
N THR A 145 -4.27 8.07 0.73
CA THR A 145 -5.44 8.95 0.90
C THR A 145 -6.68 8.33 0.26
N ASP A 146 -7.86 8.75 0.68
CA ASP A 146 -9.12 8.32 0.08
C ASP A 146 -9.19 8.66 -1.40
N SER A 147 -8.81 9.89 -1.76
CA SER A 147 -8.75 10.30 -3.16
C SER A 147 -7.86 9.37 -3.98
N PHE A 148 -6.63 9.11 -3.52
CA PHE A 148 -5.70 8.24 -4.23
C PHE A 148 -6.22 6.81 -4.34
N LEU A 149 -6.80 6.30 -3.25
CA LEU A 149 -7.32 4.94 -3.17
C LEU A 149 -8.55 4.76 -4.06
N PHE A 150 -9.57 5.61 -3.95
CA PHE A 150 -10.88 5.39 -4.57
C PHE A 150 -11.15 6.22 -5.83
N GLU A 151 -10.61 7.44 -5.93
CA GLU A 151 -10.90 8.35 -7.05
C GLU A 151 -9.88 8.20 -8.18
N HIS A 152 -8.63 7.88 -7.84
CA HIS A 152 -7.52 7.80 -8.78
C HIS A 152 -7.09 6.37 -9.13
N GLY A 153 -7.97 5.40 -8.87
CA GLY A 153 -7.88 4.05 -9.44
C GLY A 153 -6.91 3.10 -8.75
N PHE A 154 -6.32 3.45 -7.61
CA PHE A 154 -5.43 2.52 -6.91
C PHE A 154 -6.19 1.31 -6.34
N PHE A 155 -7.39 1.50 -5.80
CA PHE A 155 -8.21 0.41 -5.30
C PHE A 155 -8.73 -0.50 -6.42
N ASP A 156 -9.14 0.08 -7.55
CA ASP A 156 -9.51 -0.70 -8.74
C ASP A 156 -8.34 -1.51 -9.27
N LEU A 157 -7.13 -0.93 -9.28
CA LEU A 157 -5.92 -1.67 -9.58
C LEU A 157 -5.71 -2.85 -8.63
N LEU A 158 -5.84 -2.65 -7.30
CA LEU A 158 -5.72 -3.73 -6.33
C LEU A 158 -6.79 -4.83 -6.54
N LYS A 159 -8.02 -4.47 -6.92
CA LYS A 159 -9.09 -5.41 -7.25
C LYS A 159 -8.77 -6.25 -8.49
N ASP A 160 -8.25 -5.62 -9.54
CA ASP A 160 -7.83 -6.31 -10.75
C ASP A 160 -6.69 -7.29 -10.48
N LEU A 161 -5.73 -6.87 -9.65
CA LEU A 161 -4.61 -7.73 -9.25
C LEU A 161 -5.07 -8.89 -8.36
N ALA A 162 -5.93 -8.63 -7.38
CA ALA A 162 -6.54 -9.68 -6.55
C ALA A 162 -7.24 -10.74 -7.41
N ALA A 163 -8.04 -10.31 -8.40
CA ALA A 163 -8.73 -11.22 -9.31
C ALA A 163 -7.77 -12.05 -10.18
N LYS A 164 -6.63 -11.48 -10.60
CA LYS A 164 -5.59 -12.21 -11.35
C LYS A 164 -4.85 -13.22 -10.47
N ILE A 165 -4.53 -12.85 -9.23
CA ILE A 165 -3.89 -13.73 -8.24
C ILE A 165 -4.79 -14.94 -7.93
N GLU A 166 -6.08 -14.69 -7.67
CA GLU A 166 -7.06 -15.75 -7.36
C GLU A 166 -7.26 -16.74 -8.51
N LYS A 167 -7.08 -16.27 -9.76
CA LYS A 167 -7.13 -17.11 -10.97
C LYS A 167 -5.80 -17.80 -11.27
N GLY A 168 -4.73 -17.53 -10.50
CA GLY A 168 -3.39 -18.05 -10.76
C GLY A 168 -2.75 -17.52 -12.06
N ILE A 169 -3.18 -16.33 -12.52
CA ILE A 169 -2.62 -15.68 -13.72
C ILE A 169 -1.26 -15.02 -13.40
N ILE A 170 -1.13 -14.49 -12.18
CA ILE A 170 0.08 -13.86 -11.64
C ILE A 170 0.39 -14.38 -10.24
#